data_AF-A0A2H5VAF9-F1
#
_entry.id   AF-A0A2H5VAF9-F1
#
_cell.length_a   1.000
_cell.length_b   1.000
_cell.length_c   1.000
_cell.angle_alpha   90.00
_cell.angle_beta   90.00
_cell.angle_gamma   90.00
#
_symmetry.space_group_name_H-M   'P 1'
#
loop_
_entity.id
_entity.type
_entity.pdbx_description
1 polymer ?
#
loop_
_entity_poly.entity_id
_entity_poly.type
_entity_poly.pdbx_seq_one_letter_code
_entity_poly.pdbx_strand_id
1 'polypeptide(L)'
;MIYLLVDYAYGICIKPKYKYHLISRVHRRTSTEISGLILMLLKDGAQKKSSIQKRLNVDNRTLNRYLDILAKQGLITISDKHIEITEKGIYFTNIYKEFIHLLDKNRMSKRKG
;
A
#
# COMPACT_ATOMS: atom_id res chain seq x y z
N MET A 1 11.19 0.24 32.13
CA MET A 1 10.82 -0.84 31.19
C MET A 1 9.43 -1.29 31.59
N ILE A 2 8.39 -0.84 30.88
CA ILE A 2 7.00 -1.20 31.18
C ILE A 2 6.37 -1.65 29.86
N TYR A 3 6.04 -2.94 29.82
CA TYR A 3 5.17 -3.53 28.81
C TYR A 3 3.76 -3.01 29.04
N LEU A 4 3.14 -2.43 28.01
CA LEU A 4 1.71 -2.13 28.00
C LEU A 4 1.06 -2.92 26.87
N LEU A 5 0.50 -4.06 27.27
CA LEU A 5 -0.60 -4.73 26.59
C LEU A 5 -1.73 -3.70 26.43
N VAL A 6 -2.12 -3.41 25.19
CA VAL A 6 -3.35 -2.65 24.93
C VAL A 6 -4.17 -3.43 23.92
N ASP A 7 -5.10 -4.19 24.48
CA ASP A 7 -6.19 -4.85 23.77
C ASP A 7 -7.23 -3.83 23.30
N TYR A 8 -7.64 -4.03 22.04
CA TYR A 8 -8.96 -3.82 21.43
C TYR A 8 -9.68 -2.46 21.43
N ALA A 9 -10.30 -2.24 20.26
CA ALA A 9 -11.45 -1.36 20.00
C ALA A 9 -11.22 0.15 20.14
N TYR A 10 -10.69 0.77 19.08
CA TYR A 10 -11.11 2.13 18.73
C TYR A 10 -11.84 2.13 17.40
N GLY A 11 -13.16 2.14 17.50
CA GLY A 11 -14.00 2.79 16.51
C GLY A 11 -13.67 4.27 16.50
N ILE A 12 -12.70 4.66 15.66
CA ILE A 12 -12.62 6.03 15.19
C ILE A 12 -13.24 6.00 13.79
N CYS A 13 -14.44 6.56 13.67
CA CYS A 13 -15.04 6.95 12.40
C CYS A 13 -14.23 8.11 11.82
N ILE A 14 -12.97 7.84 11.44
CA ILE A 14 -12.21 8.71 10.55
C ILE A 14 -12.75 8.36 9.18
N LYS A 15 -13.58 9.22 8.57
CA LYS A 15 -13.93 9.11 7.15
C LYS A 15 -12.62 8.89 6.39
N PRO A 16 -12.36 7.69 5.84
CA PRO A 16 -11.04 7.38 5.34
C PRO A 16 -10.84 8.22 4.09
N LYS A 17 -9.94 9.20 4.16
CA LYS A 17 -9.65 10.08 3.02
C LYS A 17 -9.10 9.28 1.81
N TYR A 18 -8.65 8.04 2.04
CA TYR A 18 -8.18 7.11 1.00
C TYR A 18 -8.54 5.65 1.34
N LYS A 19 -8.98 4.89 0.32
CA LYS A 19 -9.60 3.55 0.38
C LYS A 19 -8.64 2.39 0.75
N TYR A 20 -7.37 2.64 1.07
CA TYR A 20 -6.30 1.61 1.07
C TYR A 20 -5.48 1.50 2.35
N HIS A 21 -6.09 1.74 3.51
CA HIS A 21 -5.45 1.54 4.83
C HIS A 21 -5.49 0.07 5.29
N LEU A 22 -5.08 -0.86 4.44
CA LEU A 22 -5.30 -2.27 4.76
C LEU A 22 -4.25 -2.91 5.69
N ILE A 23 -3.03 -2.38 5.87
CA ILE A 23 -2.06 -3.08 6.72
C ILE A 23 -1.24 -2.13 7.62
N SER A 24 -1.73 -2.05 8.86
CA SER A 24 -1.23 -1.53 10.15
C SER A 24 -0.15 -0.42 10.20
N ARG A 25 -0.43 0.62 11.00
CA ARG A 25 0.58 1.54 11.57
C ARG A 25 1.44 0.88 12.67
N VAL A 26 1.19 -0.38 13.00
CA VAL A 26 1.76 -1.09 14.16
C VAL A 26 2.98 -1.92 13.77
N HIS A 27 3.05 -2.42 12.52
CA HIS A 27 4.18 -3.18 12.00
C HIS A 27 4.87 -2.43 10.86
N ARG A 28 6.19 -2.64 10.73
CA ARG A 28 6.97 -2.09 9.62
C ARG A 28 6.43 -2.67 8.32
N ARG A 29 6.05 -1.78 7.40
CA ARG A 29 5.55 -2.18 6.07
C ARG A 29 6.59 -3.01 5.33
N THR A 30 6.15 -4.12 4.77
CA THR A 30 7.00 -5.01 3.96
C THR A 30 7.27 -4.39 2.58
N SER A 31 8.26 -4.92 1.88
CA SER A 31 8.55 -4.49 0.50
C SER A 31 7.37 -4.73 -0.44
N THR A 32 6.70 -5.87 -0.32
CA THR A 32 5.52 -6.22 -1.11
C THR A 32 4.37 -5.26 -0.85
N GLU A 33 4.14 -4.87 0.40
CA GLU A 33 3.11 -3.89 0.77
C GLU A 33 3.36 -2.52 0.16
N ILE A 34 4.60 -2.04 0.25
CA ILE A 34 4.96 -0.73 -0.31
C ILE A 34 4.78 -0.75 -1.84
N SER A 35 5.25 -1.79 -2.51
CA SER A 35 5.07 -1.98 -3.95
C SER A 35 3.59 -2.04 -4.36
N GLY A 36 2.79 -2.86 -3.69
CA GLY A 36 1.36 -3.00 -3.97
C GLY A 36 0.59 -1.70 -3.75
N LEU A 37 0.90 -0.95 -2.68
CA LEU A 37 0.29 0.35 -2.41
C LEU A 37 0.65 1.39 -3.48
N ILE A 38 1.90 1.43 -3.97
CA ILE A 38 2.29 2.33 -5.07
C ILE A 38 1.44 2.04 -6.32
N LEU A 39 1.34 0.77 -6.71
CA LEU A 39 0.59 0.39 -7.90
C LEU A 39 -0.92 0.68 -7.77
N MET A 40 -1.50 0.48 -6.58
CA MET A 40 -2.88 0.85 -6.30
C MET A 40 -3.10 2.36 -6.44
N LEU A 41 -2.20 3.18 -5.88
CA LEU A 41 -2.27 4.63 -6.00
C LEU A 41 -2.17 5.10 -7.46
N LEU A 42 -1.31 4.46 -8.26
CA LEU A 42 -1.17 4.76 -9.69
C LEU A 42 -2.44 4.40 -10.45
N LYS A 43 -3.05 3.24 -10.15
CA LYS A 43 -4.34 2.83 -10.74
C LYS A 43 -5.46 3.84 -10.43
N ASP A 44 -5.39 4.55 -9.30
CA ASP A 44 -6.34 5.62 -8.94
C ASP A 44 -5.92 7.02 -9.45
N GLY A 45 -4.98 7.10 -10.37
CA GLY A 45 -4.58 8.35 -11.02
C GLY A 45 -3.52 9.18 -10.27
N ALA A 46 -2.83 8.62 -9.26
CA ALA A 46 -1.74 9.33 -8.59
C ALA A 46 -0.44 9.30 -9.41
N GLN A 47 -0.41 9.99 -10.55
CA GLN A 47 0.72 9.95 -11.49
C GLN A 47 1.93 10.79 -11.04
N LYS A 48 1.75 11.75 -10.12
CA LYS A 48 2.84 12.60 -9.63
C LYS A 48 3.54 11.96 -8.45
N LYS A 49 4.88 11.87 -8.51
CA LYS A 49 5.73 11.35 -7.42
C LYS A 49 5.42 11.97 -6.05
N SER A 50 5.22 13.29 -5.98
CA SER A 50 4.88 13.99 -4.73
C SER A 50 3.51 13.59 -4.16
N SER A 51 2.55 13.22 -5.02
CA SER A 51 1.25 12.69 -4.61
C SER A 51 1.40 11.29 -3.99
N ILE A 52 2.19 10.43 -4.64
CA ILE A 52 2.49 9.08 -4.14
C ILE A 52 3.21 9.16 -2.81
N GLN A 53 4.25 10.00 -2.71
CA GLN A 53 5.04 10.18 -1.49
C GLN A 53 4.17 10.59 -0.29
N LYS A 54 3.31 11.60 -0.48
CA LYS A 54 2.42 12.09 0.58
C LYS A 54 1.41 11.02 1.04
N ARG A 55 0.83 10.28 0.09
CA ARG A 55 -0.17 9.23 0.40
C ARG A 55 0.48 8.00 1.04
N LEU A 56 1.71 7.68 0.64
CA LEU A 56 2.46 6.54 1.14
C LEU A 56 3.21 6.86 2.45
N ASN A 57 3.39 8.12 2.83
CA ASN A 57 4.15 8.50 4.03
C ASN A 57 5.53 7.80 4.10
N VAL A 58 6.34 7.99 3.05
CA VAL A 58 7.74 7.52 2.98
C VAL A 58 8.64 8.68 2.58
N ASP A 59 9.92 8.58 2.93
CA ASP A 59 10.91 9.53 2.44
C ASP A 59 11.18 9.34 0.94
N ASN A 60 11.79 10.35 0.33
CA ASN A 60 12.04 10.40 -1.10
C ASN A 60 13.00 9.31 -1.59
N ARG A 61 14.02 8.96 -0.78
CA ARG A 61 15.01 7.94 -1.12
C ARG A 61 14.37 6.55 -1.14
N THR A 62 13.53 6.26 -0.14
CA THR A 62 12.74 5.03 -0.10
C THR A 62 11.80 4.95 -1.29
N LEU A 63 11.04 6.00 -1.59
CA LEU A 63 10.13 6.00 -2.74
C LEU A 63 10.87 5.75 -4.06
N ASN A 64 11.99 6.45 -4.30
CA ASN A 64 12.81 6.24 -5.50
C ASN A 64 13.25 4.79 -5.65
N ARG A 65 13.75 4.18 -4.57
CA ARG A 65 14.17 2.78 -4.60
C ARG A 65 13.05 1.85 -5.05
N TYR A 66 11.82 2.07 -4.56
CA TYR A 66 10.68 1.24 -4.98
C TYR A 66 10.24 1.54 -6.41
N LEU A 67 10.23 2.80 -6.84
CA LEU A 67 9.93 3.16 -8.23
C LEU A 67 10.94 2.52 -9.19
N ASP A 68 12.23 2.54 -8.87
CA ASP A 68 13.28 1.89 -9.67
C ASP A 68 13.05 0.39 -9.78
N ILE A 69 12.71 -0.27 -8.66
CA ILE A 69 12.40 -1.71 -8.66
C ILE A 69 11.19 -1.99 -9.55
N LEU A 70 10.11 -1.23 -9.40
CA LEU A 70 8.88 -1.42 -10.16
C LEU A 70 9.09 -1.16 -11.67
N ALA A 71 9.88 -0.15 -12.01
CA ALA A 71 10.20 0.18 -13.39
C ALA A 71 11.10 -0.91 -14.02
N LYS A 72 12.12 -1.38 -13.31
CA LYS A 72 12.97 -2.51 -13.76
C LYS A 72 12.18 -3.78 -14.01
N GLN A 73 11.10 -4.00 -13.26
CA GLN A 73 10.21 -5.15 -13.45
C GLN A 73 9.13 -4.92 -14.53
N GLY A 74 9.09 -3.75 -15.16
CA GLY A 74 8.11 -3.39 -16.19
C GLY A 74 6.69 -3.22 -15.64
N LEU A 75 6.52 -2.95 -14.34
CA LEU A 75 5.22 -2.73 -13.71
C LEU A 75 4.75 -1.28 -13.84
N ILE A 76 5.68 -0.36 -14.03
CA ILE A 76 5.44 1.06 -14.25
C ILE A 76 6.38 1.60 -15.32
N THR A 77 6.01 2.71 -15.92
CA THR A 77 6.89 3.56 -16.72
C THR A 77 7.05 4.90 -16.00
N ILE A 78 8.24 5.49 -16.11
CA ILE A 78 8.55 6.80 -15.53
C ILE A 78 8.91 7.71 -16.71
N SER A 79 8.07 8.71 -16.95
CA SER A 79 8.36 9.85 -17.82
C SER A 79 8.62 11.07 -16.94
N ASP A 80 9.37 12.07 -17.45
CA ASP A 80 9.91 13.23 -16.70
C ASP A 80 9.20 13.60 -15.39
N LYS A 81 7.88 13.83 -15.46
CA LYS A 81 7.05 14.26 -14.32
C LYS A 81 5.91 13.31 -13.96
N HIS A 82 5.73 12.23 -14.71
CA HIS A 82 4.60 11.31 -14.56
C HIS A 82 5.06 9.86 -14.42
N ILE A 83 4.37 9.15 -13.55
CA ILE A 83 4.53 7.73 -13.34
C ILE A 83 3.24 7.09 -13.81
N GLU A 84 3.37 6.15 -14.74
CA GLU A 84 2.25 5.44 -15.33
C GLU A 84 2.35 3.96 -15.01
N ILE A 85 1.21 3.33 -14.75
CA ILE A 85 1.13 1.90 -14.52
C ILE A 85 1.02 1.18 -15.87
N THR A 86 1.78 0.11 -16.06
CA THR A 86 1.67 -0.72 -17.27
C THR A 86 0.52 -1.72 -17.16
N GLU A 87 0.15 -2.38 -18.25
CA GLU A 87 -0.81 -3.49 -18.21
C GLU A 87 -0.36 -4.61 -17.25
N LYS A 88 0.94 -4.93 -17.27
CA LYS A 88 1.56 -5.88 -16.32
C LYS A 88 1.38 -5.40 -14.87
N GLY A 89 1.57 -4.11 -14.61
CA GLY A 89 1.33 -3.49 -13.32
C GLY A 89 -0.14 -3.57 -12.88
N ILE A 90 -1.08 -3.33 -13.79
CA ILE A 90 -2.52 -3.44 -13.53
C ILE A 90 -2.88 -4.88 -13.16
N TYR A 91 -2.39 -5.86 -13.91
CA TYR A 91 -2.59 -7.28 -13.63
C TYR A 91 -2.07 -7.65 -12.24
N PHE A 92 -0.82 -7.30 -11.93
CA PHE A 92 -0.24 -7.53 -10.61
C PHE A 92 -1.06 -6.87 -9.49
N THR A 93 -1.54 -5.64 -9.72
CA THR A 93 -2.35 -4.90 -8.75
C THR A 93 -3.64 -5.64 -8.41
N ASN A 94 -4.27 -6.30 -9.39
CA ASN A 94 -5.49 -7.07 -9.16
C ASN A 94 -5.20 -8.31 -8.31
N ILE A 95 -4.13 -9.06 -8.63
CA ILE A 95 -3.68 -10.20 -7.81
C ILE A 95 -3.38 -9.77 -6.39
N TYR A 96 -2.66 -8.66 -6.22
CA TYR A 96 -2.32 -8.15 -4.90
C TYR A 96 -3.58 -7.78 -4.08
N LYS A 97 -4.61 -7.21 -4.71
CA LYS A 97 -5.90 -6.95 -4.05
C LYS A 97 -6.58 -8.23 -3.60
N GLU A 98 -6.62 -9.26 -4.43
CA GLU A 98 -7.17 -10.58 -4.08
C GLU A 98 -6.39 -11.21 -2.92
N PHE A 99 -5.06 -11.13 -2.95
CA PHE A 99 -4.20 -11.62 -1.87
C PHE A 99 -4.50 -10.94 -0.53
N ILE A 100 -4.66 -9.61 -0.52
CA ILE A 100 -5.06 -8.89 0.69
C ILE A 100 -6.44 -9.37 1.18
N HIS A 101 -7.41 -9.55 0.26
CA HIS A 101 -8.73 -10.06 0.62
C HIS A 101 -8.68 -11.45 1.27
N LEU A 102 -7.77 -12.33 0.82
CA LEU A 102 -7.54 -13.65 1.44
C LEU A 102 -6.95 -13.53 2.84
N LEU A 103 -5.99 -12.63 3.05
CA LEU A 103 -5.41 -12.36 4.36
C LEU A 103 -6.43 -11.79 5.35
N ASP A 104 -7.36 -10.95 4.88
CA ASP A 104 -8.42 -10.39 5.71
C ASP A 104 -9.49 -11.42 6.12
N LYS A 105 -9.77 -12.42 5.27
CA LYS A 105 -10.76 -13.48 5.59
C LYS A 105 -10.35 -14.29 6.83
N ASN A 106 -9.05 -14.44 7.07
CA ASN A 106 -8.50 -15.09 8.28
C ASN A 106 -8.55 -14.23 9.55
N ARG A 107 -8.89 -12.92 9.46
CA ARG A 107 -9.09 -12.06 10.64
C ARG A 107 -10.54 -12.06 11.15
N MET A 108 -11.49 -12.52 10.34
CA MET A 108 -12.91 -12.58 10.69
C MET A 108 -13.33 -13.89 11.39
N SER A 109 -12.51 -14.95 11.32
CA SER A 109 -12.80 -16.22 12.02
C SER A 109 -12.46 -16.17 13.52
N LYS A 110 -11.57 -15.27 13.95
CA LYS A 110 -11.18 -15.10 15.38
C LYS A 110 -12.14 -14.26 16.22
N ARG A 111 -13.33 -13.90 15.71
CA ARG A 111 -14.37 -13.16 16.45
C ARG A 111 -15.55 -14.02 16.90
N LYS A 112 -15.49 -15.33 16.70
CA LYS A 112 -16.45 -16.29 17.26
C LYS A 112 -15.68 -17.32 18.09
N GLY A 113 -15.46 -16.97 19.34
CA GLY A 113 -14.87 -17.79 20.39
C GLY A 113 -15.18 -17.14 21.71
#